data_AF-A0AA85ELS1-F1
#
_entry.id   AF-A0AA85ELS1-F1
#
_cell.length_a   1.000
_cell.length_b   1.000
_cell.length_c   1.000
_cell.angle_alpha   90.00
_cell.angle_beta   90.00
_cell.angle_gamma   90.00
#
_symmetry.space_group_name_H-M   'P 1'
#
loop_
_entity.id
_entity.type
_entity.pdbx_description
1 polymer ?
#
loop_
_entity_poly.entity_id
_entity_poly.type
_entity_poly.pdbx_seq_one_letter_code
_entity_poly.pdbx_strand_id
1 'polypeptide(L)'
;MQIKLCGDAKISGYTVIFVYHENSISITAIKNGLWHTVVDSAKLDELCDLVKQTRNQYTQNLSESFSSSDPSSCFTLREEGANLNFVWSKEIKKGIKVSIYILNAILDHLRMFSLTTFI
;
A
#
# COMPACT_ATOMS: atom_id res chain seq x y z
N MET A 1 13.01 6.00 -15.18
CA MET A 1 12.36 5.29 -14.07
C MET A 1 11.39 4.28 -14.67
N GLN A 2 11.73 3.00 -14.67
CA GLN A 2 10.91 1.94 -15.27
C GLN A 2 9.96 1.36 -14.22
N ILE A 3 8.68 1.21 -14.58
CA ILE A 3 7.69 0.51 -13.74
C ILE A 3 7.95 -0.99 -13.89
N LYS A 4 8.16 -1.69 -12.77
CA LYS A 4 8.34 -3.15 -12.76
C LYS A 4 7.01 -3.88 -12.57
N LEU A 5 6.11 -3.30 -11.77
CA LEU A 5 4.88 -3.95 -11.36
C LEU A 5 3.89 -2.89 -10.87
N CYS A 6 2.59 -3.10 -11.11
CA CYS A 6 1.53 -2.26 -10.59
C CYS A 6 0.26 -3.08 -10.36
N GLY A 7 -0.66 -2.54 -9.58
CA GLY A 7 -1.98 -3.11 -9.39
C GLY A 7 -2.84 -2.24 -8.51
N ASP A 8 -4.11 -2.60 -8.41
CA ASP A 8 -5.11 -1.87 -7.66
C ASP A 8 -6.06 -2.81 -6.92
N ALA A 9 -6.64 -2.32 -5.83
CA ALA A 9 -7.66 -3.04 -5.07
C ALA A 9 -8.67 -2.08 -4.45
N LYS A 10 -9.88 -2.58 -4.23
CA LYS A 10 -10.91 -1.89 -3.42
C LYS A 10 -10.90 -2.44 -2.01
N ILE A 11 -10.55 -1.61 -1.03
CA ILE A 11 -10.38 -2.01 0.37
C ILE A 11 -11.09 -0.98 1.26
N SER A 12 -12.06 -1.42 2.08
CA SER A 12 -12.78 -0.54 3.02
C SER A 12 -13.35 0.75 2.38
N GLY A 13 -13.79 0.66 1.12
CA GLY A 13 -14.31 1.80 0.34
C GLY A 13 -13.25 2.71 -0.29
N TYR A 14 -11.96 2.42 -0.09
CA TYR A 14 -10.86 3.06 -0.82
C TYR A 14 -10.56 2.32 -2.12
N THR A 15 -10.23 3.07 -3.16
CA THR A 15 -9.46 2.56 -4.30
C THR A 15 -7.98 2.75 -3.98
N VAL A 16 -7.24 1.66 -3.80
CA VAL A 16 -5.80 1.69 -3.54
C VAL A 16 -5.05 1.23 -4.77
N ILE A 17 -4.05 1.99 -5.17
CA ILE A 17 -3.16 1.73 -6.31
C ILE A 17 -1.75 1.58 -5.75
N PHE A 18 -1.04 0.53 -6.15
CA PHE A 18 0.37 0.37 -5.88
C PHE A 18 1.16 0.40 -7.19
N VAL A 19 2.36 0.99 -7.14
CA VAL A 19 3.30 1.01 -8.26
C VAL A 19 4.69 0.71 -7.71
N TYR A 20 5.29 -0.38 -8.15
CA TYR A 20 6.68 -0.72 -7.86
C TYR A 20 7.59 -0.27 -9.01
N HIS A 21 8.53 0.58 -8.65
CA HIS A 21 9.66 1.01 -9.47
C HIS A 21 10.91 0.26 -9.04
N GLU A 22 11.98 0.33 -9.83
CA GLU A 22 13.22 -0.41 -9.56
C GLU A 22 13.71 -0.39 -8.10
N ASN A 23 13.61 0.75 -7.42
CA ASN A 23 14.08 0.94 -6.04
C ASN A 23 13.05 1.62 -5.12
N SER A 24 11.77 1.66 -5.50
CA SER A 24 10.75 2.29 -4.66
C SER A 24 9.37 1.73 -4.90
N ILE A 25 8.49 1.86 -3.91
CA ILE A 25 7.06 1.53 -4.04
C ILE A 25 6.26 2.79 -3.76
N SER A 26 5.42 3.18 -4.71
CA SER A 26 4.43 4.24 -4.53
C SER A 26 3.10 3.61 -4.20
N ILE A 27 2.44 4.08 -3.14
CA ILE A 27 1.08 3.63 -2.77
C ILE A 27 0.18 4.87 -2.74
N THR A 28 -0.96 4.77 -3.41
CA THR A 28 -1.95 5.83 -3.48
C THR A 28 -3.31 5.26 -3.07
N ALA A 29 -3.99 5.89 -2.12
CA ALA A 29 -5.34 5.51 -1.71
C ALA A 29 -6.33 6.67 -1.94
N ILE A 30 -7.45 6.37 -2.59
CA ILE A 30 -8.46 7.35 -3.04
C ILE A 30 -9.82 6.98 -2.47
N LYS A 31 -10.47 7.92 -1.79
CA LYS A 31 -11.87 7.80 -1.32
C LYS A 31 -12.57 9.15 -1.40
N ASN A 32 -12.48 9.97 -0.34
CA ASN A 32 -12.97 11.36 -0.30
C ASN A 32 -11.82 12.38 -0.39
N GLY A 33 -10.59 11.88 -0.52
CA GLY A 33 -9.35 12.62 -0.63
C GLY A 33 -8.27 11.69 -1.20
N LEU A 34 -7.11 12.26 -1.47
CA LEU A 34 -5.96 11.53 -2.01
C LEU A 34 -4.94 11.33 -0.88
N TRP A 35 -4.56 10.08 -0.65
CA TRP A 35 -3.46 9.72 0.23
C TRP A 35 -2.36 9.17 -0.64
N HIS A 36 -1.14 9.65 -0.46
CA HIS A 36 -0.02 9.22 -1.25
C HIS A 36 1.21 9.07 -0.37
N THR A 37 2.06 8.13 -0.75
CA THR A 37 3.28 7.84 -0.04
C THR A 37 4.24 7.06 -0.92
N VAL A 38 5.53 7.27 -0.70
CA VAL A 38 6.60 6.59 -1.41
C VAL A 38 7.50 5.91 -0.39
N VAL A 39 7.61 4.60 -0.55
CA VAL A 39 8.59 3.76 0.15
C VAL A 39 9.86 3.79 -0.69
N ASP A 40 10.88 4.48 -0.20
CA ASP A 40 12.18 4.50 -0.85
C ASP A 40 12.94 3.17 -0.67
N SER A 41 14.12 3.09 -1.28
CA SER A 41 14.95 1.90 -1.28
C SER A 41 15.35 1.45 0.13
N ALA A 42 15.72 2.39 1.00
CA ALA A 42 16.22 2.08 2.35
C ALA A 42 15.08 1.53 3.19
N LYS A 43 13.90 2.16 3.13
CA LYS A 43 12.73 1.67 3.85
C LYS A 43 12.23 0.33 3.30
N LEU A 44 12.33 0.11 1.99
CA LEU A 44 12.00 -1.16 1.38
C LEU A 44 12.93 -2.29 1.86
N ASP A 45 14.23 -2.02 2.01
CA ASP A 45 15.18 -2.98 2.60
C ASP A 45 14.82 -3.31 4.05
N GLU A 46 14.55 -2.30 4.88
CA GLU A 46 14.12 -2.53 6.27
C GLU A 46 12.87 -3.42 6.36
N LEU A 47 11.88 -3.19 5.48
CA LEU A 47 10.66 -3.99 5.42
C LEU A 47 10.96 -5.43 4.98
N CYS A 48 11.79 -5.61 3.96
CA CYS A 48 12.22 -6.92 3.48
C CYS A 48 12.95 -7.72 4.57
N ASP A 49 13.85 -7.07 5.30
CA ASP A 49 14.60 -7.67 6.40
C ASP A 49 13.69 -8.06 7.57
N LEU A 50 12.73 -7.18 7.92
CA LEU A 50 11.76 -7.44 8.99
C LEU A 50 10.96 -8.72 8.73
N VAL A 51 10.55 -8.94 7.48
CA VAL A 51 9.75 -10.12 7.08
C VAL A 51 10.61 -11.28 6.57
N LYS A 52 11.94 -11.13 6.56
CA LYS A 52 12.93 -12.11 6.05
C LYS A 52 12.61 -12.56 4.61
N GLN A 53 12.27 -11.62 3.74
CA GLN A 53 12.02 -11.87 2.31
C GLN A 53 13.00 -11.11 1.44
N THR A 54 13.32 -11.65 0.27
CA THR A 54 14.03 -10.86 -0.75
C THR A 54 13.12 -9.77 -1.31
N ARG A 55 13.68 -8.68 -1.84
CA ARG A 55 12.90 -7.61 -2.50
C ARG A 55 11.93 -8.15 -3.56
N ASN A 56 12.37 -9.10 -4.38
CA ASN A 56 11.54 -9.70 -5.42
C ASN A 56 10.37 -10.47 -4.81
N GLN A 57 10.62 -11.28 -3.78
CA GLN A 57 9.57 -12.05 -3.12
C GLN A 57 8.59 -11.14 -2.37
N TYR A 58 9.08 -10.10 -1.70
CA TYR A 58 8.24 -9.10 -1.03
C TYR A 58 7.30 -8.39 -2.01
N THR A 59 7.85 -7.88 -3.12
CA THR A 59 7.08 -7.14 -4.12
C THR A 59 6.11 -8.02 -4.90
N GLN A 60 6.46 -9.27 -5.21
CA GLN A 60 5.53 -10.24 -5.79
C GLN A 60 4.40 -10.59 -4.84
N ASN A 61 4.71 -10.92 -3.57
CA ASN A 61 3.68 -11.23 -2.59
C ASN A 61 2.73 -10.04 -2.35
N LEU A 62 3.29 -8.81 -2.33
CA LEU A 62 2.52 -7.59 -2.25
C LEU A 62 1.61 -7.46 -3.48
N SER A 63 2.12 -7.69 -4.69
CA SER A 63 1.30 -7.69 -5.91
C SER A 63 0.13 -8.66 -5.83
N GLU A 64 0.44 -9.89 -5.43
CA GLU A 64 -0.52 -10.99 -5.41
C GLU A 64 -1.63 -10.69 -4.42
N SER A 65 -1.31 -10.10 -3.27
CA SER A 65 -2.34 -9.76 -2.29
C SER A 65 -3.30 -8.68 -2.78
N PHE A 66 -2.93 -7.81 -3.73
CA PHE A 66 -3.86 -6.80 -4.27
C PHE A 66 -4.91 -7.44 -5.19
N SER A 67 -4.52 -8.53 -5.86
CA SER A 67 -5.36 -9.28 -6.79
C SER A 67 -5.97 -10.54 -6.19
N SER A 68 -5.68 -10.85 -4.93
CA SER A 68 -6.04 -12.13 -4.32
C SER A 68 -7.49 -12.15 -3.85
N SER A 69 -8.21 -13.21 -4.23
CA SER A 69 -9.50 -13.58 -3.64
C SER A 69 -9.36 -14.47 -2.40
N ASP A 70 -8.12 -14.76 -1.98
CA ASP A 70 -7.82 -15.63 -0.85
C ASP A 70 -8.15 -14.93 0.49
N PRO A 71 -9.12 -15.44 1.27
CA PRO A 71 -9.49 -14.86 2.56
C PRO A 71 -8.36 -14.93 3.60
N SER A 72 -7.34 -15.76 3.37
CA SER A 72 -6.16 -15.87 4.24
C SER A 72 -5.17 -14.72 4.05
N SER A 73 -5.24 -13.97 2.95
CA SER A 73 -4.42 -12.79 2.67
C SER A 73 -5.31 -11.57 2.55
N CYS A 74 -5.34 -10.72 3.57
CA CYS A 74 -6.16 -9.53 3.56
C CYS A 74 -5.35 -8.25 3.74
N PHE A 75 -5.74 -7.23 2.99
CA PHE A 75 -5.37 -5.86 3.30
C PHE A 75 -6.40 -5.23 4.20
N THR A 76 -5.90 -4.47 5.17
CA THR A 76 -6.70 -3.61 6.02
C THR A 76 -6.15 -2.20 5.96
N LEU A 77 -7.05 -1.26 5.76
CA LEU A 77 -6.80 0.17 5.90
C LEU A 77 -7.42 0.63 7.20
N ARG A 78 -6.64 1.36 8.01
CA ARG A 78 -7.12 2.01 9.22
C ARG A 78 -6.82 3.51 9.16
N GLU A 79 -7.87 4.31 9.26
CA GLU A 79 -7.77 5.76 9.44
C GLU A 79 -7.49 6.03 10.93
N GLU A 80 -6.34 6.63 11.24
CA GLU A 80 -5.92 7.01 12.59
C GLU A 80 -5.63 8.52 12.63
N GLY A 81 -6.68 9.31 12.77
CA GLY A 81 -6.60 10.77 12.72
C GLY A 81 -6.20 11.26 11.33
N ALA A 82 -5.04 11.90 11.21
CA ALA A 82 -4.49 12.39 9.94
C ALA A 82 -3.61 11.34 9.22
N ASN A 83 -3.58 10.10 9.72
CA ASN A 83 -2.82 9.00 9.15
C ASN A 83 -3.75 7.94 8.55
N LEU A 84 -3.29 7.32 7.47
CA LEU A 84 -3.91 6.15 6.88
C LEU A 84 -2.89 5.02 6.93
N ASN A 85 -3.16 4.04 7.79
CA ASN A 85 -2.27 2.91 8.01
C ASN A 85 -2.68 1.77 7.08
N PHE A 86 -1.73 1.36 6.24
CA PHE A 86 -1.89 0.25 5.32
C PHE A 86 -1.22 -0.99 5.91
N VAL A 87 -2.03 -1.99 6.27
CA VAL A 87 -1.56 -3.24 6.86
C VAL A 87 -1.99 -4.39 5.98
N TRP A 88 -1.01 -5.13 5.50
CA TRP A 88 -1.23 -6.43 4.88
C TRP A 88 -1.05 -7.52 5.91
N SER A 89 -1.98 -8.46 5.96
CA SER A 89 -1.79 -9.65 6.77
C SER A 89 -2.02 -10.89 5.94
N LYS A 90 -1.15 -11.87 6.12
CA LYS A 90 -1.29 -13.20 5.53
C LYS A 90 -1.26 -14.24 6.64
N GLU A 91 -2.30 -15.06 6.67
CA GLU A 91 -2.40 -16.22 7.55
C GLU A 91 -1.57 -17.35 6.93
N ILE A 92 -0.50 -17.74 7.62
CA ILE A 92 0.46 -18.73 7.12
C ILE A 92 0.16 -20.15 7.61
N LYS A 93 -0.58 -20.26 8.72
CA LYS A 93 -1.13 -21.49 9.31
C LYS A 93 -2.41 -21.12 10.05
N LYS A 94 -3.34 -22.06 10.19
CA LYS A 94 -4.59 -21.86 10.93
C LYS A 94 -4.31 -21.27 12.32
N GLY A 95 -4.73 -20.03 12.56
CA GLY A 95 -4.53 -19.29 13.80
C GLY A 95 -3.23 -18.47 13.90
N ILE A 96 -2.34 -18.50 12.90
CA ILE A 96 -1.10 -17.72 12.85
C ILE A 96 -1.17 -16.70 11.72
N LYS A 97 -1.45 -15.44 12.09
CA LYS A 97 -1.47 -14.29 11.18
C LYS A 97 -0.16 -13.52 11.29
N VAL A 98 0.55 -13.38 10.18
CA VAL A 98 1.66 -12.43 10.08
C VAL A 98 1.08 -11.12 9.59
N SER A 99 1.19 -10.06 10.41
CA SER A 99 0.83 -8.71 10.02
C SER A 99 2.08 -7.98 9.57
N ILE A 100 2.11 -7.63 8.29
CA ILE A 100 3.15 -6.86 7.65
C ILE A 100 2.61 -5.43 7.54
N TYR A 101 3.13 -4.55 8.39
CA TYR A 101 2.84 -3.13 8.34
C TYR A 101 3.53 -2.57 7.11
N ILE A 102 2.75 -2.26 6.09
CA ILE A 102 3.32 -1.77 4.85
C ILE A 102 3.61 -0.30 5.00
N LEU A 103 2.73 0.52 5.59
CA LEU A 103 3.04 1.94 5.74
C LEU A 103 2.06 2.77 6.59
N ASN A 104 2.57 3.88 7.13
CA ASN A 104 1.77 5.04 7.53
C ASN A 104 1.81 6.05 6.39
N ALA A 105 0.69 6.29 5.71
CA ALA A 105 0.56 7.42 4.79
C ALA A 105 -0.01 8.60 5.56
N ILE A 106 0.60 9.78 5.45
CA ILE A 106 0.04 11.02 5.98
C ILE A 106 -0.94 11.55 4.95
N LEU A 107 -2.04 12.17 5.39
CA LEU A 107 -2.94 12.87 4.48
C LEU A 107 -2.15 14.02 3.87
N ASP A 108 -1.68 13.83 2.64
CA ASP A 108 -1.32 14.96 1.81
C ASP A 108 -2.62 15.73 1.60
N HIS A 109 -2.76 16.85 2.30
CA HIS A 109 -3.83 17.80 2.06
C HIS A 109 -3.52 18.51 0.72
N LEU A 110 -3.41 17.73 -0.36
CA LEU A 110 -3.67 18.20 -1.70
C LEU A 110 -5.15 18.59 -1.68
N ARG A 111 -5.38 19.86 -1.29
CA ARG A 111 -6.53 20.60 -1.77
C ARG A 111 -6.54 20.33 -3.27
N MET A 112 -7.41 19.43 -3.71
CA MET A 112 -7.94 19.49 -5.06
C MET A 112 -8.34 20.95 -5.20
N PHE A 113 -7.55 21.70 -5.97
CA PHE A 113 -8.11 22.83 -6.70
C PHE A 113 -9.22 22.20 -7.52
N SER A 114 -10.42 22.17 -6.91
CA SER A 114 -11.66 22.08 -7.63
C SER A 114 -11.53 23.12 -8.72
N LEU A 115 -11.54 22.64 -9.96
CA LEU A 115 -11.85 23.45 -11.12
C LEU A 115 -13.28 23.99 -10.90
N THR A 116 -13.38 25.04 -10.11
CA THR A 116 -14.58 25.86 -9.95
C THR A 116 -14.13 27.30 -10.05
N THR A 117 -14.24 27.78 -11.29
CA THR A 117 -14.61 29.16 -11.62
C THR A 117 -13.61 30.24 -11.22
N PHE A 118 -12.79 30.66 -12.18
CA PHE A 118 -12.41 32.07 -12.30
C PHE A 118 -13.00 32.60 -13.62
N ILE A 119 -13.88 33.57 -13.43
CA ILE A 119 -14.56 34.54 -14.31
C ILE A 119 -14.09 34.55 -15.78
#